data_AF-A0A960VMR8-F1
#
_entry.id   AF-A0A960VMR8-F1
#
_cell.length_a   1.000
_cell.length_b   1.000
_cell.length_c   1.000
_cell.angle_alpha   90.00
_cell.angle_beta   90.00
_cell.angle_gamma   90.00
#
_symmetry.space_group_name_H-M   'P 1'
#
loop_
_entity.id
_entity.type
_entity.pdbx_description
1 polymer ?
#
loop_
_entity_poly.entity_id
_entity_poly.type
_entity_poly.pdbx_seq_one_letter_code
_entity_poly.pdbx_strand_id
1 'polypeptide(L)'
;CGMPALALTDHGAMHGAIEFYKACHAQGVKPILGCEVYITTGSRHDRTPASAGGPATHHLVLLARDKTGYRNLMKLTSKAYLEGFYYRPRIDRELLEEHGDGLIALTACLKGEVPSALLAGKEDKALEILGFYQEILGRENVYLEVQDHDIDEERRVVPLIRRLAERTGTKVVATNDCHYMTRDHAESQ
;
A
#
# COMPACT_ATOMS: atom_id res chain seq x y z
N CYS A 1 25.05 -5.19 -8.95
CA CYS A 1 23.80 -4.41 -9.11
C CYS A 1 23.87 -3.22 -8.14
N GLY A 2 23.88 -1.99 -8.66
CA GLY A 2 24.03 -0.76 -7.87
C GLY A 2 22.68 -0.15 -7.47
N MET A 3 21.85 -0.88 -6.73
CA MET A 3 20.58 -0.36 -6.22
C MET A 3 20.85 0.48 -4.95
N PRO A 4 20.68 1.81 -4.97
CA PRO A 4 21.12 2.67 -3.87
C PRO A 4 20.14 2.73 -2.69
N ALA A 5 18.93 2.18 -2.84
CA ALA A 5 17.86 2.23 -1.85
C ALA A 5 17.00 0.97 -1.90
N LEU A 6 16.35 0.65 -0.76
CA LEU A 6 15.40 -0.45 -0.64
C LEU A 6 14.28 -0.06 0.33
N ALA A 7 13.05 -0.48 0.04
CA ALA A 7 11.90 -0.31 0.93
C ALA A 7 11.53 -1.63 1.61
N LEU A 8 11.18 -1.56 2.90
CA LEU A 8 10.54 -2.66 3.63
C LEU A 8 9.05 -2.34 3.80
N THR A 9 8.18 -3.19 3.28
CA THR A 9 6.72 -3.00 3.27
C THR A 9 6.01 -4.29 3.70
N ASP A 10 6.31 -4.78 4.90
CA ASP A 10 5.70 -5.99 5.45
C ASP A 10 4.17 -5.83 5.59
N HIS A 11 3.44 -6.95 5.54
CA HIS A 11 1.99 -6.98 5.70
C HIS A 11 1.54 -6.57 7.11
N GLY A 12 0.96 -5.38 7.22
CA GLY A 12 0.26 -4.89 8.41
C GLY A 12 1.12 -4.71 9.65
N ALA A 13 2.45 -4.79 9.53
CA ALA A 13 3.38 -4.78 10.66
C ALA A 13 4.69 -4.06 10.31
N MET A 14 5.41 -3.61 11.34
CA MET A 14 6.74 -2.98 11.22
C MET A 14 7.81 -3.71 12.03
N HIS A 15 7.62 -5.00 12.29
CA HIS A 15 8.51 -5.77 13.18
C HIS A 15 9.97 -5.76 12.72
N GLY A 16 10.19 -5.83 11.40
CA GLY A 16 11.53 -5.83 10.81
C GLY A 16 12.17 -4.45 10.66
N ALA A 17 11.46 -3.35 10.92
CA ALA A 17 11.88 -2.00 10.51
C ALA A 17 13.24 -1.57 11.07
N ILE A 18 13.52 -1.85 12.34
CA ILE A 18 14.77 -1.43 13.00
C ILE A 18 15.96 -2.27 12.51
N GLU A 19 15.80 -3.58 12.39
CA GLU A 19 16.87 -4.45 11.91
C GLU A 19 17.17 -4.19 10.43
N PHE A 20 16.13 -3.99 9.61
CA PHE A 20 16.27 -3.55 8.22
C PHE A 20 17.03 -2.23 8.09
N TYR A 21 16.63 -1.21 8.87
CA TYR A 21 17.30 0.09 8.88
C TYR A 21 18.80 -0.04 9.17
N LYS A 22 19.17 -0.79 10.22
CA LYS A 22 20.58 -1.03 10.59
C LYS A 22 21.33 -1.78 9.50
N ALA A 23 20.75 -2.83 8.92
CA ALA A 23 21.38 -3.64 7.87
C ALA A 23 21.64 -2.80 6.61
N CYS A 24 20.66 -2.04 6.14
CA CYS A 24 20.81 -1.16 4.99
C CYS A 24 21.93 -0.13 5.21
N HIS A 25 21.95 0.52 6.39
CA HIS A 25 23.00 1.47 6.72
C HIS A 25 24.40 0.86 6.73
N ALA A 26 24.55 -0.34 7.30
CA ALA A 26 25.83 -1.06 7.31
C ALA A 26 26.33 -1.38 5.89
N GLN A 27 25.43 -1.51 4.92
CA GLN A 27 25.75 -1.80 3.52
C GLN A 27 25.75 -0.55 2.61
N GLY A 28 25.57 0.65 3.16
CA GLY A 28 25.50 1.88 2.37
C GLY A 28 24.26 1.99 1.47
N VAL A 29 23.22 1.21 1.74
CA VAL A 29 21.91 1.26 1.06
C VAL A 29 21.00 2.21 1.84
N LYS A 30 20.28 3.09 1.16
CA LYS A 30 19.27 3.96 1.78
C LYS A 30 18.03 3.14 2.17
N PRO A 31 17.72 2.98 3.46
CA PRO A 31 16.48 2.32 3.86
C PRO A 31 15.27 3.25 3.64
N ILE A 32 14.17 2.69 3.18
CA ILE A 32 12.85 3.31 3.13
C ILE A 32 11.93 2.46 4.01
N LEU A 33 11.42 3.03 5.10
CA LEU A 33 10.56 2.32 6.02
C LEU A 33 9.10 2.48 5.57
N GLY A 34 8.41 1.38 5.38
CA GLY A 34 7.02 1.35 4.99
C GLY A 34 6.24 0.23 5.66
N CYS A 35 5.02 0.04 5.21
CA CYS A 35 4.11 -1.02 5.61
C CYS A 35 3.06 -1.19 4.51
N GLU A 36 2.78 -2.44 4.13
CA GLU A 36 1.59 -2.73 3.34
C GLU A 36 0.42 -2.93 4.29
N VAL A 37 -0.37 -1.88 4.49
CA VAL A 37 -1.49 -1.89 5.44
C VAL A 37 -2.73 -2.50 4.81
N TYR A 38 -3.56 -3.07 5.68
CA TYR A 38 -4.89 -3.50 5.35
C TYR A 38 -5.88 -2.35 5.60
N ILE A 39 -6.55 -1.84 4.57
CA ILE A 39 -7.55 -0.76 4.71
C ILE A 39 -8.97 -1.30 4.46
N THR A 40 -9.91 -0.99 5.35
CA THR A 40 -11.33 -1.33 5.18
C THR A 40 -12.12 -0.14 4.62
N THR A 41 -13.15 -0.43 3.83
CA THR A 41 -14.09 0.60 3.32
C THR A 41 -15.09 1.06 4.38
N GLY A 42 -15.26 0.27 5.45
CA GLY A 42 -16.11 0.59 6.60
C GLY A 42 -15.30 1.03 7.81
N SER A 43 -15.87 0.88 9.01
CA SER A 43 -15.14 1.15 10.25
C SER A 43 -14.16 0.02 10.58
N ARG A 44 -12.98 0.35 11.08
CA ARG A 44 -12.03 -0.63 11.63
C ARG A 44 -12.61 -1.39 12.83
N HIS A 45 -13.62 -0.85 13.50
CA HIS A 45 -14.32 -1.48 14.62
C HIS A 45 -15.38 -2.50 14.18
N ASP A 46 -15.74 -2.54 12.90
CA ASP A 46 -16.73 -3.49 12.39
C ASP A 46 -16.18 -4.93 12.45
N ARG A 47 -17.01 -5.84 12.92
CA ARG A 47 -16.77 -7.29 13.04
C ARG A 47 -17.82 -8.11 12.31
N THR A 48 -18.72 -7.45 11.60
CA THR A 48 -19.75 -8.10 10.80
C THR A 48 -19.07 -8.82 9.64
N PRO A 49 -19.33 -10.12 9.44
CA PRO A 49 -18.88 -10.81 8.25
C PRO A 49 -19.41 -10.07 7.03
N ALA A 50 -18.54 -9.74 6.07
CA ALA A 50 -18.96 -9.03 4.87
C ALA A 50 -20.11 -9.80 4.19
N SER A 51 -21.29 -9.20 4.17
CA SER A 51 -22.44 -9.75 3.46
C SER A 51 -22.15 -9.71 1.96
N ALA A 52 -22.07 -10.89 1.35
CA ALA A 52 -22.11 -11.17 -0.08
C ALA A 52 -21.38 -10.18 -1.02
N GLY A 53 -20.10 -10.45 -1.31
CA GLY A 53 -19.58 -10.27 -2.66
C GLY A 53 -18.32 -9.41 -2.88
N GLY A 54 -17.65 -8.91 -1.84
CA GLY A 54 -16.39 -8.17 -2.01
C GLY A 54 -15.41 -8.36 -0.84
N PRO A 55 -14.08 -8.20 -1.05
CA PRO A 55 -13.13 -8.27 0.04
C PRO A 55 -13.38 -7.11 1.01
N ALA A 56 -13.61 -7.42 2.29
CA ALA A 56 -13.83 -6.45 3.36
C ALA A 56 -12.60 -5.56 3.66
N THR A 57 -11.53 -5.71 2.88
CA THR A 57 -10.19 -5.23 3.19
C THR A 57 -9.36 -5.21 1.91
N HIS A 58 -8.67 -4.10 1.69
CA HIS A 58 -7.76 -3.86 0.57
C HIS A 58 -6.34 -3.64 1.06
N HIS A 59 -5.38 -3.77 0.16
CA HIS A 59 -3.99 -3.43 0.44
C HIS A 59 -3.72 -1.96 0.09
N LEU A 60 -2.85 -1.33 0.86
CA LEU A 60 -2.32 0.00 0.58
C LEU A 60 -0.86 0.05 1.03
N VAL A 61 0.06 0.42 0.15
CA VAL A 61 1.47 0.57 0.53
C VAL A 61 1.70 1.97 1.05
N LEU A 62 2.17 2.09 2.28
CA LEU A 62 2.52 3.38 2.91
C LEU A 62 4.02 3.42 3.18
N LEU A 63 4.67 4.49 2.75
CA LEU A 63 6.10 4.76 2.96
C LEU A 63 6.27 6.01 3.82
N ALA A 64 7.15 5.96 4.81
CA ALA A 64 7.51 7.14 5.59
C ALA A 64 8.42 8.07 4.76
N ARG A 65 7.90 9.25 4.41
CA ARG A 65 8.66 10.32 3.75
C ARG A 65 9.68 10.95 4.69
N ASP A 66 9.30 11.07 5.97
CA ASP A 66 10.07 11.75 7.00
C ASP A 66 9.82 11.12 8.40
N LYS A 67 10.39 11.73 9.44
CA LYS A 67 10.26 11.25 10.82
C LYS A 67 8.83 11.34 11.36
N THR A 68 8.02 12.27 10.86
CA THR A 68 6.58 12.34 11.20
C THR A 68 5.86 11.15 10.59
N GLY A 69 6.12 10.86 9.32
CA GLY A 69 5.62 9.67 8.63
C GLY A 69 5.95 8.38 9.36
N TYR A 70 7.20 8.20 9.79
CA TYR A 70 7.59 7.02 10.57
C TYR A 70 6.78 6.87 11.87
N ARG A 71 6.59 7.97 12.61
CA ARG A 71 5.76 7.95 13.83
C ARG A 71 4.30 7.64 13.54
N ASN A 72 3.79 8.15 12.43
CA ASN A 72 2.42 7.90 12.00
C ASN A 72 2.22 6.46 11.53
N LEU A 73 3.18 5.86 10.81
CA LEU A 73 3.15 4.41 10.51
C LEU A 73 3.11 3.55 11.78
N MET A 74 3.91 3.90 12.80
CA MET A 74 3.86 3.19 14.09
C MET A 74 2.48 3.30 14.76
N LYS A 75 1.86 4.48 14.73
CA LYS A 75 0.50 4.67 15.28
C LYS A 75 -0.54 3.89 14.49
N LEU A 76 -0.50 3.97 13.16
CA LEU A 76 -1.41 3.27 12.25
C LEU A 76 -1.36 1.77 12.51
N THR A 77 -0.17 1.17 12.47
CA THR A 77 0.00 -0.27 12.70
C THR A 77 -0.39 -0.67 14.12
N SER A 78 -0.01 0.10 15.15
CA SER A 78 -0.42 -0.19 16.54
C SER A 78 -1.94 -0.18 16.70
N LYS A 79 -2.62 0.85 16.19
CA LYS A 79 -4.08 0.96 16.25
C LYS A 79 -4.79 -0.08 15.38
N ALA A 80 -4.20 -0.47 14.25
CA ALA A 80 -4.70 -1.56 13.43
C ALA A 80 -4.77 -2.88 14.22
N TYR A 81 -3.80 -3.16 15.08
CA TYR A 81 -3.81 -4.31 15.98
C TYR A 81 -4.73 -4.13 17.20
N LEU A 82 -4.73 -2.96 17.84
CA LEU A 82 -5.46 -2.74 19.08
C LEU A 82 -6.97 -2.54 18.86
N GLU A 83 -7.35 -1.88 17.76
CA GLU A 83 -8.71 -1.44 17.47
C GLU A 83 -9.28 -2.14 16.24
N GLY A 84 -8.44 -2.33 15.21
CA GLY A 84 -8.88 -2.79 13.89
C GLY A 84 -8.85 -4.30 13.65
N PHE A 85 -8.30 -5.05 14.60
CA PHE A 85 -8.00 -6.47 14.39
C PHE A 85 -9.27 -7.30 14.31
N TYR A 86 -9.44 -7.95 13.16
CA TYR A 86 -10.43 -9.00 12.95
C TYR A 86 -9.72 -10.28 12.50
N TYR A 87 -9.59 -10.51 11.19
CA TYR A 87 -8.66 -11.52 10.65
C TYR A 87 -7.28 -10.95 10.31
N ARG A 88 -7.22 -9.65 10.06
CA ARG A 88 -6.02 -8.87 9.79
C ARG A 88 -6.06 -7.59 10.62
N PRO A 89 -4.90 -6.98 10.94
CA PRO A 89 -4.85 -5.66 11.58
C PRO A 89 -5.24 -4.60 10.54
N ARG A 90 -6.47 -4.09 10.60
CA ARG A 90 -7.00 -3.16 9.59
C ARG A 90 -6.97 -1.72 10.09
N ILE A 91 -6.65 -0.78 9.21
CA ILE A 91 -6.97 0.63 9.38
C ILE A 91 -8.25 0.96 8.61
N ASP A 92 -8.83 2.12 8.88
CA ASP A 92 -9.89 2.72 8.07
C ASP A 92 -9.47 4.11 7.58
N ARG A 93 -10.33 4.73 6.78
CA ARG A 93 -10.11 6.06 6.20
C ARG A 93 -9.98 7.15 7.26
N GLU A 94 -10.79 7.08 8.32
CA GLU A 94 -10.72 8.01 9.47
C GLU A 94 -9.33 7.98 10.11
N LEU A 95 -8.84 6.79 10.43
CA LEU A 95 -7.54 6.66 11.06
C LEU A 95 -6.39 7.09 10.13
N LEU A 96 -6.51 6.85 8.83
CA LEU A 96 -5.54 7.32 7.84
C LEU A 96 -5.56 8.85 7.72
N GLU A 97 -6.72 9.50 7.83
CA GLU A 97 -6.83 10.96 7.86
C GLU A 97 -6.13 11.54 9.11
N GLU A 98 -6.34 10.94 10.30
CA GLU A 98 -5.69 11.37 11.54
C GLU A 98 -4.16 11.25 11.52
N HIS A 99 -3.63 10.27 10.77
CA HIS A 99 -2.21 9.90 10.78
C HIS A 99 -1.60 9.85 9.37
N GLY A 100 -2.12 10.63 8.43
CA GLY A 100 -1.65 10.65 7.03
C GLY A 100 -0.38 11.47 6.81
N ASP A 101 -0.11 12.45 7.68
CA ASP A 101 1.02 13.36 7.49
C ASP A 101 2.38 12.64 7.47
N GLY A 102 3.27 13.08 6.59
CA GLY A 102 4.58 12.48 6.39
C GLY A 102 4.58 11.14 5.64
N LEU A 103 3.43 10.70 5.10
CA LEU A 103 3.33 9.44 4.36
C LEU A 103 3.28 9.65 2.84
N ILE A 104 3.82 8.68 2.12
CA ILE A 104 3.61 8.47 0.68
C ILE A 104 2.78 7.20 0.53
N ALA A 105 1.76 7.23 -0.34
CA ALA A 105 0.95 6.07 -0.66
C ALA A 105 1.21 5.57 -2.08
N LEU A 106 1.30 4.25 -2.23
CA LEU A 106 1.21 3.56 -3.51
C LEU A 106 -0.10 2.76 -3.51
N THR A 107 -0.83 2.76 -4.62
CA THR A 107 -2.18 2.15 -4.71
C THR A 107 -2.22 0.62 -4.59
N ALA A 108 -1.08 -0.03 -4.31
CA ALA A 108 -0.90 -1.47 -4.11
C ALA A 108 -1.12 -2.32 -5.38
N CYS A 109 -0.95 -3.63 -5.19
CA CYS A 109 -1.15 -4.67 -6.19
C CYS A 109 -2.65 -4.85 -6.55
N LEU A 110 -3.01 -5.96 -7.21
CA LEU A 110 -4.40 -6.29 -7.58
C LEU A 110 -5.42 -6.20 -6.42
N LYS A 111 -4.96 -6.32 -5.16
CA LYS A 111 -5.81 -6.23 -3.96
C LYS A 111 -6.03 -4.80 -3.45
N GLY A 112 -5.45 -3.79 -4.09
CA GLY A 112 -5.68 -2.38 -3.77
C GLY A 112 -7.07 -1.88 -4.16
N GLU A 113 -7.56 -0.83 -3.49
CA GLU A 113 -8.89 -0.24 -3.75
C GLU A 113 -9.02 0.27 -5.21
N VAL A 114 -8.01 0.98 -5.71
CA VAL A 114 -7.99 1.55 -7.08
C VAL A 114 -7.96 0.46 -8.16
N PRO A 115 -6.99 -0.48 -8.18
CA PRO A 115 -6.97 -1.53 -9.21
C PRO A 115 -8.21 -2.43 -9.16
N SER A 116 -8.73 -2.73 -7.95
CA SER A 116 -9.99 -3.48 -7.80
C SER A 116 -11.17 -2.76 -8.46
N ALA A 117 -11.32 -1.45 -8.25
CA ALA A 117 -12.38 -0.66 -8.84
C ALA A 117 -12.26 -0.58 -10.38
N LEU A 118 -11.04 -0.41 -10.89
CA LEU A 118 -10.76 -0.38 -12.34
C LEU A 118 -11.11 -1.72 -13.00
N LEU A 119 -10.69 -2.84 -12.41
CA LEU A 119 -11.00 -4.18 -12.93
C LEU A 119 -12.49 -4.50 -12.89
N ALA A 120 -13.23 -3.91 -11.95
CA ALA A 120 -14.69 -4.00 -11.87
C ALA A 120 -15.42 -3.05 -12.84
N GLY A 121 -14.70 -2.29 -13.68
CA GLY A 121 -15.29 -1.31 -14.60
C GLY A 121 -15.87 -0.06 -13.91
N LYS A 122 -15.52 0.18 -12.64
CA LYS A 122 -16.02 1.29 -11.82
C LYS A 122 -15.03 2.45 -11.80
N GLU A 123 -14.80 3.07 -12.95
CA GLU A 123 -13.80 4.14 -13.09
C GLU A 123 -14.09 5.36 -12.19
N ASP A 124 -15.35 5.78 -12.05
CA ASP A 124 -15.73 6.87 -11.15
C ASP A 124 -15.40 6.56 -9.69
N LYS A 125 -15.53 5.29 -9.28
CA LYS A 125 -15.16 4.86 -7.93
C LYS A 125 -13.64 4.88 -7.74
N ALA A 126 -12.87 4.47 -8.77
CA ALA A 126 -11.41 4.55 -8.74
C ALA A 126 -10.93 6.00 -8.59
N LEU A 127 -11.59 6.95 -9.26
CA LEU A 127 -11.33 8.39 -9.11
C LEU A 127 -11.66 8.91 -7.72
N GLU A 128 -12.80 8.52 -7.16
CA GLU A 128 -13.19 8.88 -5.79
C GLU A 128 -12.16 8.38 -4.77
N ILE A 129 -11.73 7.12 -4.88
CA ILE A 129 -10.70 6.53 -4.01
C ILE A 129 -9.38 7.29 -4.15
N LEU A 130 -8.91 7.52 -5.38
CA LEU A 130 -7.66 8.23 -5.62
C LEU A 130 -7.72 9.68 -5.10
N GLY A 131 -8.85 10.36 -5.31
CA GLY A 131 -9.11 11.71 -4.81
C GLY A 131 -9.03 11.77 -3.28
N PHE A 132 -9.65 10.80 -2.59
CA PHE A 132 -9.57 10.67 -1.14
C PHE A 132 -8.11 10.59 -0.64
N TYR A 133 -7.29 9.70 -1.20
CA TYR A 133 -5.88 9.62 -0.77
C TYR A 133 -5.10 10.89 -1.09
N GLN A 134 -5.38 11.54 -2.22
CA GLN A 134 -4.72 12.79 -2.60
C GLN A 134 -5.09 13.96 -1.70
N GLU A 135 -6.32 13.98 -1.19
CA GLU A 135 -6.80 15.00 -0.26
C GLU A 135 -6.09 14.88 1.10
N ILE A 136 -5.99 13.67 1.65
CA ILE A 136 -5.43 13.46 2.99
C ILE A 136 -3.88 13.43 2.99
N LEU A 137 -3.24 12.90 1.93
CA LEU A 137 -1.79 12.73 1.87
C LEU A 137 -1.09 13.82 1.04
N GLY A 138 -1.82 14.58 0.24
CA GLY A 138 -1.27 15.50 -0.76
C GLY A 138 -1.02 14.81 -2.11
N ARG A 139 -1.35 15.52 -3.21
CA ARG A 139 -1.32 14.98 -4.58
C ARG A 139 0.06 14.44 -5.00
N GLU A 140 1.13 15.06 -4.51
CA GLU A 140 2.51 14.71 -4.79
C GLU A 140 3.01 13.48 -4.04
N ASN A 141 2.26 13.04 -3.01
CA ASN A 141 2.61 11.91 -2.15
C ASN A 141 1.78 10.65 -2.49
N VAL A 142 0.97 10.68 -3.54
CA VAL A 142 0.18 9.51 -3.99
C VAL A 142 0.62 9.08 -5.38
N TYR A 143 0.97 7.80 -5.51
CA TYR A 143 1.44 7.18 -6.74
C TYR A 143 0.54 6.02 -7.12
N LEU A 144 0.24 5.93 -8.41
CA LEU A 144 -0.41 4.76 -8.98
C LEU A 144 0.64 3.66 -9.18
N GLU A 145 0.45 2.53 -8.53
CA GLU A 145 1.39 1.42 -8.56
C GLU A 145 1.08 0.47 -9.72
N VAL A 146 2.12 0.02 -10.43
CA VAL A 146 2.02 -1.00 -11.47
C VAL A 146 3.03 -2.11 -11.22
N GLN A 147 2.59 -3.33 -11.51
CA GLN A 147 3.34 -4.58 -11.38
C GLN A 147 3.04 -5.43 -12.62
N ASP A 148 3.97 -6.32 -13.00
CA ASP A 148 3.81 -7.21 -14.14
C ASP A 148 4.54 -8.54 -13.88
N HIS A 149 3.76 -9.53 -13.44
CA HIS A 149 4.18 -10.89 -13.13
C HIS A 149 3.62 -11.90 -14.16
N ASP A 150 3.28 -11.42 -15.36
CA ASP A 150 2.64 -12.22 -16.41
C ASP A 150 1.22 -12.73 -16.07
N ILE A 151 0.54 -12.05 -15.14
CA ILE A 151 -0.83 -12.35 -14.71
C ILE A 151 -1.84 -11.60 -15.58
N ASP A 152 -2.91 -12.29 -16.02
CA ASP A 152 -3.89 -11.71 -16.95
C ASP A 152 -4.61 -10.48 -16.38
N GLU A 153 -4.93 -10.47 -15.08
CA GLU A 153 -5.49 -9.31 -14.40
C GLU A 153 -4.55 -8.12 -14.37
N GLU A 154 -3.24 -8.33 -14.21
CA GLU A 154 -2.23 -7.25 -14.24
C GLU A 154 -2.12 -6.65 -15.64
N ARG A 155 -2.03 -7.50 -16.67
CA ARG A 155 -2.04 -7.09 -18.08
C ARG A 155 -3.29 -6.27 -18.43
N ARG A 156 -4.43 -6.57 -17.81
CA ARG A 156 -5.69 -5.82 -17.98
C ARG A 156 -5.70 -4.50 -17.22
N VAL A 157 -5.19 -4.46 -15.98
CA VAL A 157 -5.25 -3.27 -15.12
C VAL A 157 -4.19 -2.22 -15.45
N VAL A 158 -3.01 -2.61 -15.92
CA VAL A 158 -1.92 -1.66 -16.22
C VAL A 158 -2.33 -0.58 -17.23
N PRO A 159 -2.96 -0.90 -18.38
CA PRO A 159 -3.49 0.12 -19.29
C PRO A 159 -4.59 1.00 -18.69
N LEU A 160 -5.39 0.47 -17.75
CA LEU A 160 -6.43 1.25 -17.04
C LEU A 160 -5.78 2.26 -16.09
N ILE A 161 -4.78 1.82 -15.32
CA ILE A 161 -4.00 2.67 -14.43
C ILE A 161 -3.29 3.77 -15.21
N ARG A 162 -2.71 3.45 -16.37
CA ARG A 162 -2.07 4.46 -17.24
C ARG A 162 -3.05 5.54 -17.68
N ARG A 163 -4.27 5.16 -18.11
CA ARG A 163 -5.30 6.13 -18.49
C ARG A 163 -5.76 6.98 -17.30
N LEU A 164 -5.91 6.37 -16.13
CA LEU A 164 -6.24 7.09 -14.91
C LEU A 164 -5.15 8.12 -14.58
N ALA A 165 -3.87 7.72 -14.64
CA ALA A 165 -2.71 8.59 -14.42
C ALA A 165 -2.68 9.78 -15.39
N GLU A 166 -2.89 9.54 -16.68
CA GLU A 166 -2.97 10.59 -17.72
C GLU A 166 -4.11 11.57 -17.42
N ARG A 167 -5.27 11.07 -17.01
CA ARG A 167 -6.47 11.87 -16.70
C ARG A 167 -6.30 12.72 -15.43
N THR A 168 -5.61 12.22 -14.41
CA THR A 168 -5.48 12.90 -13.11
C THR A 168 -4.16 13.63 -12.92
N GLY A 169 -3.19 13.43 -13.81
CA GLY A 169 -1.81 13.89 -13.65
C GLY A 169 -1.06 13.18 -12.52
N THR A 170 -1.56 12.03 -12.05
CA THR A 170 -0.93 11.26 -10.97
C THR A 170 0.26 10.48 -11.51
N LYS A 171 1.37 10.48 -10.76
CA LYS A 171 2.57 9.75 -11.16
C LYS A 171 2.37 8.24 -11.01
N VAL A 172 3.00 7.48 -11.88
CA VAL A 172 3.04 6.02 -11.84
C VAL A 172 4.38 5.56 -11.25
N VAL A 173 4.37 4.52 -10.44
CA VAL A 173 5.56 3.84 -9.93
C VAL A 173 5.52 2.35 -10.25
N ALA A 174 6.64 1.79 -10.68
CA ALA A 174 6.77 0.35 -10.89
C ALA A 174 7.37 -0.31 -9.64
N THR A 175 6.78 -1.43 -9.22
CA THR A 175 7.25 -2.28 -8.12
C THR A 175 7.16 -3.75 -8.53
N ASN A 176 7.58 -4.67 -7.66
CA ASN A 176 7.62 -6.11 -7.97
C ASN A 176 7.13 -7.00 -6.81
N ASP A 177 6.53 -6.42 -5.78
CA ASP A 177 5.96 -7.15 -4.63
C ASP A 177 6.80 -8.35 -4.14
N CYS A 178 8.09 -8.11 -3.87
CA CYS A 178 9.06 -9.18 -3.65
C CYS A 178 8.80 -9.91 -2.33
N HIS A 179 8.53 -11.22 -2.40
CA HIS A 179 8.38 -12.08 -1.22
C HIS A 179 9.57 -13.00 -0.96
N TYR A 180 10.57 -12.98 -1.85
CA TYR A 180 11.79 -13.76 -1.75
C TYR A 180 12.94 -13.05 -2.50
N MET A 181 14.18 -13.42 -2.16
CA MET A 181 15.38 -12.75 -2.67
C MET A 181 15.79 -13.19 -4.08
N THR A 182 15.65 -14.48 -4.40
CA THR A 182 16.09 -15.05 -5.68
C THR A 182 14.99 -15.93 -6.26
N ARG A 183 14.96 -16.05 -7.59
CA ARG A 183 13.96 -16.87 -8.29
C ARG A 183 13.93 -18.32 -7.80
N ASP A 184 15.09 -18.88 -7.44
CA ASP A 184 15.20 -20.26 -6.97
C ASP A 184 14.53 -20.50 -5.62
N HIS A 185 14.23 -19.44 -4.86
CA HIS A 185 13.49 -19.55 -3.59
C HIS A 185 11.97 -19.69 -3.79
N ALA A 186 11.46 -19.55 -5.02
CA ALA A 186 10.02 -19.62 -5.30
C ALA A 186 9.38 -20.94 -4.88
N GLU A 187 10.11 -22.06 -4.93
CA GLU A 187 9.59 -23.37 -4.51
C GLU A 187 9.44 -23.51 -2.99
N SER A 188 10.07 -22.63 -2.22
CA SER A 188 10.07 -22.65 -0.74
C SER A 188 9.14 -21.60 -0.12
N GLN A 189 8.43 -20.82 -0.94
CA GLN A 189 7.46 -19.80 -0.50
C GLN A 189 6.05 -20.39 -0.44
#